data_AF-A0A6A6R6U8-F1
#
_entry.id   AF-A0A6A6R6U8-F1
#
_cell.length_a   1.000
_cell.length_b   1.000
_cell.length_c   1.000
_cell.angle_alpha   90.00
_cell.angle_beta   90.00
_cell.angle_gamma   90.00
#
_symmetry.space_group_name_H-M   'P 1'
#
loop_
_entity.id
_entity.type
_entity.pdbx_description
1 polymer ?
#
loop_
_entity_poly.entity_id
_entity_poly.type
_entity_poly.pdbx_seq_one_letter_code
_entity_poly.pdbx_strand_id
1 'polypeptide(L)'
;MPRGRVLALAAAALLLEALPLAVAHGSDHNDENMNMAHHEASASASDKPMSYWSFADHVGVIYAHIALMSLAWMVVLPIGVMFSVSRSRFALPAQFVFLVVNAFGMLFGIIYDRKTPSLYENNAHSKTGWIITWVASAWVFMALVQAYTGRIKAHSMEDQVAQPVSSAALAQYHRVQDAQLNFSRWSNDSGHGTERNSSSLCGHSRSPSVESENQQYIEPQSPYHHDDDEPFVDDDAEKRGFLRNTSVDRFLGRNISRLASFGRILKIVRFLYVVIDRTILIQGFVAFTSGTVVYGGIGRGGAVFNVLAHYVKGGIFFWYGLLTLGRWMGAFADFGWAWNMKPPKEVVGHRRAALPSAEFIESFVIFLYGCSNVFLEHLAAWGDAWTAQDLEHVSISIMFFGGGLLGMIVESRKMRDLLNYSIASVQDSMVSSESWQPPKSYRFSMNPMPGLIILLLGIMMSSHHQASMLSSMIHKQWGNMFVGFALARAVTYILMYLCPPTSYLPSRPPSEIITAFCLVAGGLTFMVSNKDTVAALESYGLDAMFTLTVTIGFTALLLAWTTVLIALKGWAVRKESKTPFAKRSAGALA
;
A
#
# COMPACT_ATOMS: atom_id res chain seq x y z
N MET A 1 29.70 5.41 -31.89
CA MET A 1 30.58 4.67 -30.95
C MET A 1 29.88 3.38 -30.52
N PRO A 2 30.57 2.22 -30.48
CA PRO A 2 29.91 0.96 -30.18
C PRO A 2 29.49 0.89 -28.70
N ARG A 3 28.22 0.52 -28.47
CA ARG A 3 27.50 0.48 -27.17
C ARG A 3 28.25 -0.22 -26.03
N GLY A 4 29.16 -1.15 -26.34
CA GLY A 4 29.98 -1.85 -25.34
C GLY A 4 31.01 -0.96 -24.62
N ARG A 5 31.53 0.09 -25.28
CA ARG A 5 32.54 0.97 -24.66
C ARG A 5 31.94 1.94 -23.65
N VAL A 6 30.66 2.31 -23.79
CA VAL A 6 29.97 3.23 -22.88
C VAL A 6 29.60 2.53 -21.56
N LEU A 7 29.16 1.27 -21.63
CA LEU A 7 28.93 0.43 -20.44
C LEU A 7 30.23 0.14 -19.68
N ALA A 8 31.34 -0.09 -20.40
CA ALA A 8 32.65 -0.28 -19.78
C ALA A 8 33.16 1.00 -19.11
N LEU A 9 32.94 2.18 -19.72
CA LEU A 9 33.33 3.47 -19.14
C LEU A 9 32.45 3.87 -17.93
N ALA A 10 31.16 3.54 -17.95
CA ALA A 10 30.26 3.76 -16.81
C ALA A 10 30.58 2.82 -15.63
N ALA A 11 30.91 1.55 -15.91
CA ALA A 11 31.38 0.61 -14.90
C ALA A 11 32.77 1.00 -14.36
N ALA A 12 33.67 1.52 -15.20
CA ALA A 12 34.98 2.01 -14.79
C ALA A 12 34.87 3.29 -13.93
N ALA A 13 33.92 4.19 -14.21
CA ALA A 13 33.65 5.36 -13.38
C ALA A 13 33.07 4.99 -12.01
N LEU A 14 32.18 4.00 -11.93
CA LEU A 14 31.67 3.45 -10.67
C LEU A 14 32.74 2.72 -9.85
N LEU A 15 33.70 2.08 -10.51
CA LEU A 15 34.86 1.46 -9.84
C LEU A 15 35.90 2.50 -9.38
N LEU A 16 36.02 3.64 -10.07
CA LEU A 16 36.90 4.74 -9.68
C LEU A 16 36.40 5.50 -8.44
N GLU A 17 35.08 5.61 -8.24
CA GLU A 17 34.48 6.15 -7.01
C GLU A 17 34.49 5.15 -5.84
N ALA A 18 34.71 3.85 -6.09
CA ALA A 18 34.87 2.84 -5.04
C ALA A 18 36.31 2.71 -4.51
N LEU A 19 37.30 3.27 -5.22
CA LEU A 19 38.71 3.23 -4.85
C LEU A 19 39.06 3.98 -3.54
N PRO A 20 38.43 5.10 -3.16
CA PRO A 20 38.63 5.71 -1.84
C PRO A 20 38.05 4.89 -0.68
N LEU A 21 37.10 3.98 -0.95
CA LEU A 21 36.47 3.12 0.08
C LEU A 21 37.26 1.83 0.34
N ALA A 22 38.06 1.35 -0.63
CA ALA A 22 38.88 0.15 -0.48
C ALA A 22 40.30 0.43 0.06
N VAL A 23 40.80 1.66 -0.05
CA VAL A 23 42.15 2.04 0.44
C VAL A 23 42.15 2.49 1.91
N ALA A 24 40.99 2.67 2.55
CA ALA A 24 40.89 3.00 3.98
C ALA A 24 41.07 1.80 4.95
N HIS A 25 41.51 0.65 4.45
CA HIS A 25 41.89 -0.54 5.24
C HIS A 25 43.33 -0.98 4.94
N GLY A 26 44.24 -0.01 4.86
CA GLY A 26 45.68 -0.23 4.91
C GLY A 26 46.24 0.30 6.23
N SER A 27 46.79 -0.62 7.02
CA SER A 27 47.58 -0.43 8.24
C SER A 27 48.36 0.88 8.36
N ASP A 28 48.22 1.55 9.50
CA ASP A 28 49.34 2.21 10.18
C ASP A 28 49.24 1.92 11.69
N HIS A 29 50.09 0.98 12.12
CA HIS A 29 50.48 0.83 13.51
C HIS A 29 51.49 1.94 13.81
N ASN A 30 51.10 2.93 14.60
CA ASN A 30 52.04 3.73 15.37
C ASN A 30 51.67 3.61 16.84
N ASP A 31 52.53 2.90 17.55
CA ASP A 31 52.61 2.85 19.00
C ASP A 31 52.87 4.27 19.53
N GLU A 32 51.84 4.92 20.07
CA GLU A 32 52.03 5.96 21.09
C GLU A 32 51.40 5.48 22.40
N ASN A 33 52.31 5.06 23.27
CA ASN A 33 52.09 4.59 24.61
C ASN A 33 51.61 5.75 25.50
N MET A 34 50.30 6.03 25.50
CA MET A 34 49.65 6.94 26.43
C MET A 34 49.08 6.16 27.61
N ASN A 35 49.85 6.13 28.70
CA ASN A 35 49.40 5.69 30.02
C ASN A 35 48.18 6.51 30.46
N MET A 36 46.98 5.99 30.20
CA MET A 36 45.75 6.47 30.85
C MET A 36 45.52 5.60 32.07
N ALA A 37 45.95 6.13 33.22
CA ALA A 37 45.61 5.59 34.53
C ALA A 37 44.09 5.38 34.60
N HIS A 38 43.70 4.16 34.94
CA HIS A 38 42.32 3.79 35.29
C HIS A 38 41.89 4.62 36.51
N HIS A 39 41.26 5.76 36.26
CA HIS A 39 40.32 6.30 37.23
C HIS A 39 39.02 5.50 37.07
N GLU A 40 38.90 4.45 37.87
CA GLU A 40 37.61 3.86 38.23
C GLU A 40 36.75 4.95 38.86
N ALA A 41 35.98 5.65 38.02
CA ALA A 41 34.82 6.38 38.49
C ALA A 41 33.78 5.33 38.85
N SER A 42 33.78 4.93 40.13
CA SER A 42 32.62 4.37 40.80
C SER A 42 31.50 5.41 40.86
N ALA A 43 30.92 5.71 39.70
CA ALA A 43 29.65 6.41 39.64
C ALA A 43 28.62 5.44 40.22
N SER A 44 28.15 5.74 41.43
CA SER A 44 27.11 4.97 42.11
C SER A 44 25.97 4.67 41.13
N ALA A 45 25.60 3.40 41.00
CA ALA A 45 24.50 2.94 40.15
C ALA A 45 23.10 3.44 40.61
N SER A 46 23.04 4.44 41.49
CA SER A 46 21.84 4.87 42.19
C SER A 46 21.11 6.07 41.56
N ASP A 47 21.70 6.75 40.57
CA ASP A 47 21.20 8.06 40.09
C ASP A 47 20.63 8.04 38.66
N LYS A 48 20.55 6.88 38.00
CA LYS A 48 19.88 6.75 36.70
C LYS A 48 18.40 6.47 36.90
N PRO A 49 17.50 7.23 36.26
CA PRO A 49 16.07 7.05 36.46
C PRO A 49 15.62 5.70 35.86
N MET A 50 15.03 4.84 36.70
CA MET A 50 14.56 3.50 36.34
C MET A 50 13.68 3.47 35.09
N SER A 51 13.84 2.47 34.22
CA SER A 51 12.99 2.22 33.04
C SER A 51 12.42 0.80 33.03
N TYR A 52 11.36 0.56 32.26
CA TYR A 52 10.82 -0.81 32.10
C TYR A 52 11.80 -1.76 31.41
N TRP A 53 12.73 -1.23 30.60
CA TRP A 53 13.82 -2.01 30.01
C TRP A 53 14.75 -2.62 31.06
N SER A 54 15.07 -1.88 32.13
CA SER A 54 15.93 -2.33 33.23
C SER A 54 15.13 -2.98 34.38
N PHE A 55 13.81 -3.09 34.27
CA PHE A 55 12.94 -3.57 35.33
C PHE A 55 12.83 -5.11 35.28
N ALA A 56 13.34 -5.78 36.30
CA ALA A 56 13.49 -7.24 36.32
C ALA A 56 12.19 -8.01 36.64
N ASP A 57 11.19 -7.37 37.23
CA ASP A 57 9.96 -8.07 37.62
C ASP A 57 9.00 -8.25 36.44
N HIS A 58 8.37 -9.42 36.38
CA HIS A 58 7.35 -9.78 35.39
C HIS A 58 7.78 -9.64 33.92
N VAL A 59 9.09 -9.78 33.63
CA VAL A 59 9.69 -9.68 32.29
C VAL A 59 9.00 -10.58 31.25
N GLY A 60 8.63 -11.81 31.63
CA GLY A 60 7.90 -12.72 30.73
C GLY A 60 6.53 -12.18 30.27
N VAL A 61 5.85 -11.40 31.11
CA VAL A 61 4.53 -10.82 30.80
C VAL A 61 4.68 -9.69 29.78
N ILE A 62 5.65 -8.79 29.97
CA ILE A 62 5.88 -7.68 29.04
C ILE A 62 6.43 -8.19 27.70
N TYR A 63 7.28 -9.22 27.69
CA TYR A 63 7.71 -9.86 26.43
C TYR A 63 6.56 -10.57 25.71
N ALA A 64 5.65 -11.22 26.43
CA ALA A 64 4.44 -11.78 25.83
C ALA A 64 3.57 -10.68 25.18
N HIS A 65 3.40 -9.54 25.86
CA HIS A 65 2.72 -8.38 25.30
C HIS A 65 3.41 -7.88 24.02
N ILE A 66 4.73 -7.64 24.05
CA ILE A 66 5.50 -7.15 22.89
C ILE A 66 5.42 -8.14 21.73
N ALA A 67 5.58 -9.45 21.98
CA ALA A 67 5.55 -10.47 20.95
C ALA A 67 4.16 -10.58 20.29
N LEU A 68 3.08 -10.60 21.09
CA LEU A 68 1.71 -10.66 20.58
C LEU A 68 1.32 -9.39 19.84
N MET A 69 1.74 -8.22 20.32
CA MET A 69 1.51 -6.94 19.63
C MET A 69 2.28 -6.87 18.31
N SER A 70 3.54 -7.32 18.28
CA SER A 70 4.32 -7.41 17.04
C SER A 70 3.65 -8.36 16.04
N LEU A 71 3.20 -9.53 16.49
CA LEU A 71 2.46 -10.48 15.65
C LEU A 71 1.16 -9.87 15.12
N ALA A 72 0.36 -9.25 15.98
CA ALA A 72 -0.91 -8.63 15.59
C ALA A 72 -0.71 -7.51 14.57
N TRP A 73 0.16 -6.55 14.86
CA TRP A 73 0.28 -5.30 14.11
C TRP A 73 1.22 -5.38 12.90
N MET A 74 2.29 -6.19 12.96
CA MET A 74 3.25 -6.31 11.86
C MET A 74 2.94 -7.48 10.92
N VAL A 75 2.26 -8.53 11.39
CA VAL A 75 2.01 -9.74 10.59
C VAL A 75 0.54 -9.88 10.24
N VAL A 76 -0.35 -9.98 11.23
CA VAL A 76 -1.77 -10.32 10.99
C VAL A 76 -2.54 -9.14 10.37
N LEU A 77 -2.39 -7.94 10.91
CA LEU A 77 -3.09 -6.75 10.43
C LEU A 77 -2.81 -6.45 8.95
N PRO A 78 -1.55 -6.40 8.47
CA PRO A 78 -1.29 -6.11 7.06
C PRO A 78 -1.91 -7.15 6.12
N ILE A 79 -1.96 -8.42 6.50
CA ILE A 79 -2.68 -9.46 5.74
C ILE A 79 -4.17 -9.11 5.63
N GLY A 80 -4.80 -8.75 6.76
CA GLY A 80 -6.20 -8.31 6.80
C GLY A 80 -6.47 -7.10 5.92
N VAL A 81 -5.58 -6.10 5.93
CA VAL A 81 -5.66 -4.92 5.06
C VAL A 81 -5.52 -5.32 3.59
N MET A 82 -4.60 -6.21 3.23
CA MET A 82 -4.44 -6.67 1.84
C MET A 82 -5.69 -7.41 1.32
N PHE A 83 -6.34 -8.21 2.15
CA PHE A 83 -7.62 -8.85 1.82
C PHE A 83 -8.78 -7.85 1.75
N SER A 84 -8.81 -6.85 2.62
CA SER A 84 -9.79 -5.75 2.58
C SER A 84 -9.68 -4.93 1.29
N VAL A 85 -8.46 -4.51 0.92
CA VAL A 85 -8.17 -3.74 -0.29
C VAL A 85 -8.51 -4.51 -1.56
N SER A 86 -8.33 -5.84 -1.55
CA SER A 86 -8.71 -6.72 -2.67
C SER A 86 -10.20 -7.10 -2.68
N ARG A 87 -10.99 -6.64 -1.69
CA ARG A 87 -12.41 -7.02 -1.48
C ARG A 87 -12.63 -8.53 -1.41
N SER A 88 -11.68 -9.26 -0.84
CA SER A 88 -11.78 -10.71 -0.70
C SER A 88 -12.67 -11.12 0.47
N ARG A 89 -13.33 -12.28 0.35
CA ARG A 89 -14.09 -12.90 1.45
C ARG A 89 -13.26 -13.22 2.68
N PHE A 90 -11.92 -13.31 2.54
CA PHE A 90 -10.99 -13.54 3.65
C PHE A 90 -10.71 -12.30 4.49
N ALA A 91 -11.19 -11.11 4.08
CA ALA A 91 -10.96 -9.87 4.82
C ALA A 91 -11.53 -9.92 6.24
N LEU A 92 -12.81 -10.26 6.38
CA LEU A 92 -13.48 -10.32 7.68
C LEU A 92 -12.88 -11.36 8.64
N PRO A 93 -12.62 -12.62 8.21
CA PRO A 93 -11.92 -13.59 9.03
C PRO A 93 -10.55 -13.11 9.50
N ALA A 94 -9.73 -12.53 8.61
CA ALA A 94 -8.40 -12.02 8.98
C ALA A 94 -8.48 -10.85 9.96
N GLN A 95 -9.44 -9.94 9.77
CA GLN A 95 -9.75 -8.85 10.69
C GLN A 95 -10.16 -9.35 12.08
N PHE A 96 -10.97 -10.40 12.15
CA PHE A 96 -11.37 -11.01 13.41
C PHE A 96 -10.19 -11.69 14.12
N VAL A 97 -9.36 -12.45 13.39
CA VAL A 97 -8.13 -13.05 13.94
C VAL A 97 -7.22 -11.96 14.49
N PHE A 98 -7.06 -10.85 13.79
CA PHE A 98 -6.31 -9.70 14.28
C PHE A 98 -6.86 -9.17 15.61
N LEU A 99 -8.18 -8.97 15.75
CA LEU A 99 -8.75 -8.52 17.02
C LEU A 99 -8.51 -9.50 18.16
N VAL A 100 -8.59 -10.81 17.91
CA VAL A 100 -8.33 -11.83 18.92
C VAL A 100 -6.88 -11.75 19.40
N VAL A 101 -5.91 -11.74 18.48
CA VAL A 101 -4.48 -11.65 18.84
C VAL A 101 -4.18 -10.32 19.55
N ASN A 102 -4.75 -9.21 19.07
CA ASN A 102 -4.60 -7.89 19.71
C ASN A 102 -5.20 -7.88 21.13
N ALA A 103 -6.37 -8.50 21.34
CA ALA A 103 -6.99 -8.59 22.66
C ALA A 103 -6.14 -9.38 23.65
N PHE A 104 -5.53 -10.50 23.23
CA PHE A 104 -4.58 -11.23 24.07
C PHE A 104 -3.33 -10.39 24.36
N GLY A 105 -2.77 -9.71 23.36
CA GLY A 105 -1.66 -8.78 23.59
C GLY A 105 -2.01 -7.70 24.62
N MET A 106 -3.20 -7.09 24.51
CA MET A 106 -3.68 -6.07 25.45
C MET A 106 -3.84 -6.65 26.86
N LEU A 107 -4.36 -7.87 26.98
CA LEU A 107 -4.52 -8.54 28.27
C LEU A 107 -3.19 -8.66 29.01
N PHE A 108 -2.12 -9.11 28.35
CA PHE A 108 -0.79 -9.18 28.97
C PHE A 108 -0.26 -7.79 29.34
N GLY A 109 -0.49 -6.77 28.51
CA GLY A 109 -0.12 -5.38 28.83
C GLY A 109 -0.83 -4.85 30.08
N ILE A 110 -2.13 -5.11 30.21
CA ILE A 110 -2.93 -4.71 31.38
C ILE A 110 -2.48 -5.48 32.64
N ILE A 111 -2.18 -6.77 32.50
CA ILE A 111 -1.67 -7.57 33.63
C ILE A 111 -0.34 -7.02 34.11
N TYR A 112 0.56 -6.66 33.19
CA TYR A 112 1.85 -6.05 33.54
C TYR A 112 1.64 -4.71 34.25
N ASP A 113 0.88 -3.80 33.65
CA ASP A 113 0.58 -2.46 34.19
C ASP A 113 -0.01 -2.50 35.61
N ARG A 114 -0.84 -3.50 35.93
CA ARG A 114 -1.39 -3.69 37.28
C ARG A 114 -0.42 -4.31 38.29
N LYS A 115 0.59 -5.04 37.82
CA LYS A 115 1.56 -5.74 38.67
C LYS A 115 2.85 -4.97 38.87
N THR A 116 3.11 -3.94 38.07
CA THR A 116 4.32 -3.12 38.14
C THR A 116 4.00 -1.69 38.58
N PRO A 117 4.92 -1.00 39.28
CA PRO A 117 4.72 0.41 39.58
C PRO A 117 4.69 1.24 38.29
N SER A 118 3.86 2.29 38.26
CA SER A 118 3.83 3.24 37.15
C SER A 118 5.10 4.09 37.15
N LEU A 119 6.09 3.71 36.34
CA LEU A 119 7.37 4.42 36.24
C LEU A 119 7.28 5.78 35.53
N TYR A 120 6.24 5.99 34.71
CA TYR A 120 6.02 7.25 33.99
C TYR A 120 4.58 7.69 34.14
N GLU A 121 4.38 8.81 34.84
CA GLU A 121 3.09 9.45 34.92
C GLU A 121 2.62 9.90 33.53
N ASN A 122 1.34 9.71 33.23
CA ASN A 122 0.73 10.15 31.97
C ASN A 122 1.38 9.58 30.68
N ASN A 123 1.88 8.34 30.72
CA ASN A 123 2.50 7.73 29.55
C ASN A 123 1.59 7.78 28.29
N ALA A 124 2.19 8.21 27.16
CA ALA A 124 1.46 8.41 25.91
C ALA A 124 1.07 7.07 25.25
N HIS A 125 1.85 6.01 25.47
CA HIS A 125 1.63 4.70 24.85
C HIS A 125 0.31 4.07 25.27
N SER A 126 -0.03 4.06 26.56
CA SER A 126 -1.28 3.47 27.06
C SER A 126 -2.50 4.20 26.47
N LYS A 127 -2.50 5.54 26.49
CA LYS A 127 -3.57 6.36 25.89
C LYS A 127 -3.71 6.10 24.38
N THR A 128 -2.59 6.11 23.67
CA THR A 128 -2.53 5.89 22.22
C THR A 128 -2.97 4.47 21.85
N GLY A 129 -2.53 3.46 22.60
CA GLY A 129 -2.87 2.06 22.40
C GLY A 129 -4.37 1.79 22.57
N TRP A 130 -5.02 2.41 23.56
CA TRP A 130 -6.48 2.34 23.71
C TRP A 130 -7.22 2.99 22.55
N ILE A 131 -6.84 4.21 22.15
CA ILE A 131 -7.47 4.91 21.02
C ILE A 131 -7.38 4.05 19.76
N ILE A 132 -6.19 3.55 19.45
CA ILE A 132 -5.94 2.76 18.24
C ILE A 132 -6.68 1.41 18.30
N THR A 133 -6.77 0.77 19.47
CA THR A 133 -7.55 -0.47 19.65
C THR A 133 -9.04 -0.24 19.43
N TRP A 134 -9.59 0.89 19.87
CA TRP A 134 -10.99 1.26 19.58
C TRP A 134 -11.21 1.52 18.09
N VAL A 135 -10.29 2.21 17.42
CA VAL A 135 -10.34 2.43 15.97
C VAL A 135 -10.29 1.10 15.21
N ALA A 136 -9.38 0.19 15.60
CA ALA A 136 -9.29 -1.16 15.05
C ALA A 136 -10.58 -1.98 15.26
N SER A 137 -11.17 -1.89 16.46
CA SER A 137 -12.44 -2.57 16.76
C SER A 137 -13.58 -2.01 15.91
N ALA A 138 -13.64 -0.68 15.75
CA ALA A 138 -14.59 -0.01 14.87
C ALA A 138 -14.41 -0.42 13.41
N TRP A 139 -13.17 -0.57 12.93
CA TRP A 139 -12.85 -1.05 11.57
C TRP A 139 -13.47 -2.42 11.29
N VAL A 140 -13.27 -3.40 12.17
CA VAL A 140 -13.86 -4.74 12.01
C VAL A 140 -15.38 -4.72 12.14
N PHE A 141 -15.92 -3.92 13.07
CA PHE A 141 -17.37 -3.76 13.21
C PHE A 141 -18.00 -3.17 11.94
N MET A 142 -17.38 -2.14 11.34
CA MET A 142 -17.85 -1.56 10.08
C MET A 142 -17.74 -2.54 8.90
N ALA A 143 -16.73 -3.41 8.88
CA ALA A 143 -16.65 -4.49 7.90
C ALA A 143 -17.81 -5.49 8.07
N LEU A 144 -18.15 -5.82 9.32
CA LEU A 144 -19.26 -6.72 9.65
C LEU A 144 -20.59 -6.15 9.16
N VAL A 145 -20.87 -4.88 9.49
CA VAL A 145 -22.07 -4.17 9.02
C VAL A 145 -22.16 -4.17 7.50
N GLN A 146 -21.06 -3.94 6.79
CA GLN A 146 -21.04 -3.95 5.33
C GLN A 146 -21.30 -5.34 4.73
N ALA A 147 -20.76 -6.40 5.33
CA ALA A 147 -21.03 -7.76 4.87
C ALA A 147 -22.50 -8.16 5.08
N TYR A 148 -23.11 -7.81 6.21
CA TYR A 148 -24.53 -8.11 6.47
C TYR A 148 -25.48 -7.28 5.60
N THR A 149 -25.22 -5.98 5.43
CA THR A 149 -26.04 -5.14 4.52
C THR A 149 -25.95 -5.59 3.06
N GLY A 150 -24.78 -6.06 2.62
CA GLY A 150 -24.59 -6.68 1.31
C GLY A 150 -25.43 -7.95 1.12
N ARG A 151 -25.48 -8.83 2.13
CA ARG A 151 -26.32 -10.05 2.11
C ARG A 151 -27.82 -9.74 2.04
N ILE A 152 -28.29 -8.77 2.83
CA ILE A 152 -29.70 -8.36 2.82
C ILE A 152 -30.10 -7.83 1.44
N LYS A 153 -29.24 -7.00 0.83
CA LYS A 153 -29.50 -6.48 -0.51
C LYS A 153 -29.52 -7.59 -1.58
N ALA A 154 -28.64 -8.58 -1.47
CA ALA A 154 -28.63 -9.73 -2.37
C ALA A 154 -29.92 -10.56 -2.25
N HIS A 155 -30.34 -10.88 -1.03
CA HIS A 155 -31.62 -11.57 -0.79
C HIS A 155 -32.82 -10.76 -1.28
N SER A 156 -32.86 -9.45 -1.02
CA SER A 156 -33.95 -8.59 -1.52
C SER A 156 -33.99 -8.49 -3.04
N MET A 157 -32.84 -8.54 -3.74
CA MET A 157 -32.80 -8.59 -5.20
C MET A 157 -33.21 -9.96 -5.74
N GLU A 158 -32.83 -11.04 -5.07
CA GLU A 158 -33.23 -12.40 -5.43
C GLU A 158 -34.73 -12.62 -5.23
N ASP A 159 -35.31 -12.12 -4.13
CA ASP A 159 -36.76 -12.10 -3.89
C ASP A 159 -37.52 -11.21 -4.90
N GLN A 160 -36.89 -10.15 -5.42
CA GLN A 160 -37.47 -9.31 -6.47
C GLN A 160 -37.40 -9.94 -7.87
N VAL A 161 -36.37 -10.76 -8.15
CA VAL A 161 -36.30 -11.55 -9.38
C VAL A 161 -37.24 -12.76 -9.30
N ALA A 162 -37.44 -13.31 -8.10
CA ALA A 162 -38.44 -14.33 -7.79
C ALA A 162 -39.82 -13.71 -7.49
N GLN A 163 -40.28 -12.74 -8.31
CA GLN A 163 -41.67 -12.32 -8.23
C GLN A 163 -42.59 -13.55 -8.43
N PRO A 164 -43.60 -13.76 -7.57
CA PRO A 164 -44.58 -14.80 -7.80
C PRO A 164 -45.30 -14.48 -9.11
N VAL A 165 -45.33 -15.45 -10.02
CA VAL A 165 -46.08 -15.37 -11.28
C VAL A 165 -47.47 -14.83 -10.96
N SER A 166 -47.81 -13.68 -11.54
CA SER A 166 -49.12 -13.05 -11.39
C SER A 166 -50.21 -14.10 -11.63
N SER A 167 -51.25 -14.15 -10.79
CA SER A 167 -52.38 -15.08 -10.97
C SER A 167 -53.01 -14.97 -12.36
N ALA A 168 -52.96 -13.78 -12.97
CA ALA A 168 -53.38 -13.56 -14.35
C ALA A 168 -52.45 -14.23 -15.37
N ALA A 169 -51.13 -14.22 -15.14
CA ALA A 169 -50.15 -14.89 -16.00
C ALA A 169 -50.23 -16.42 -15.87
N LEU A 170 -50.48 -16.94 -14.67
CA LEU A 170 -50.72 -18.37 -14.43
C LEU A 170 -52.02 -18.84 -15.11
N ALA A 171 -53.08 -18.05 -15.03
CA ALA A 171 -54.35 -18.33 -15.71
C ALA A 171 -54.21 -18.30 -17.25
N GLN A 172 -53.34 -17.42 -17.77
CA GLN A 172 -53.05 -17.36 -19.21
C GLN A 172 -52.28 -18.59 -19.68
N TYR A 173 -51.31 -19.07 -18.88
CA TYR A 173 -50.58 -20.31 -19.16
C TYR A 173 -51.50 -21.54 -19.16
N HIS A 174 -52.39 -21.65 -18.16
CA HIS A 174 -53.39 -22.73 -18.12
C HIS A 174 -54.31 -22.72 -19.34
N ARG A 175 -54.80 -21.55 -19.80
CA ARG A 175 -55.63 -21.46 -21.01
C ARG A 175 -54.92 -21.92 -22.28
N VAL A 176 -53.62 -21.63 -22.41
CA VAL A 176 -52.83 -22.06 -23.57
C VAL A 176 -52.59 -23.57 -23.54
N GLN A 177 -52.36 -24.13 -22.34
CA GLN A 177 -52.15 -25.56 -22.17
C GLN A 177 -53.43 -26.37 -22.40
N ASP A 178 -54.59 -25.87 -21.98
CA ASP A 178 -55.91 -26.47 -22.28
C ASP A 178 -56.25 -26.41 -23.78
N ALA A 179 -55.81 -25.36 -24.49
CA ALA A 179 -56.00 -25.25 -25.94
C ALA A 179 -55.14 -26.27 -26.74
N GLN A 180 -54.00 -26.71 -26.18
CA GLN A 180 -53.05 -27.58 -26.85
C GLN A 180 -53.36 -29.09 -26.67
N LEU A 181 -54.20 -29.45 -25.69
CA LEU A 181 -54.58 -30.84 -25.40
C LEU A 181 -55.68 -31.42 -26.32
N ASN A 182 -56.26 -30.63 -27.23
CA ASN A 182 -57.38 -31.06 -28.08
C ASN A 182 -57.01 -31.58 -29.48
N PHE A 183 -55.73 -31.80 -29.79
CA PHE A 183 -55.33 -32.44 -31.05
C PHE A 183 -54.35 -33.59 -30.82
N SER A 184 -54.88 -34.75 -30.40
CA SER A 184 -54.19 -36.03 -30.64
C SER A 184 -55.17 -36.99 -31.32
N ARG A 185 -55.08 -37.02 -32.65
CA ARG A 185 -55.81 -37.92 -33.53
C ARG A 185 -55.01 -39.23 -33.63
N TRP A 186 -55.53 -40.29 -33.01
CA TRP A 186 -55.00 -41.65 -33.09
C TRP A 186 -55.19 -42.19 -34.53
N SER A 187 -54.11 -42.61 -35.18
CA SER A 187 -54.19 -43.47 -36.37
C SER A 187 -53.27 -44.68 -36.18
N ASN A 188 -53.90 -45.83 -35.91
CA ASN A 188 -53.30 -47.15 -36.02
C ASN A 188 -53.21 -47.51 -37.50
N ASP A 189 -52.00 -47.75 -38.00
CA ASP A 189 -51.80 -48.49 -39.26
C ASP A 189 -51.03 -49.77 -38.95
N SER A 190 -51.61 -50.90 -39.33
CA SER A 190 -51.05 -52.22 -39.23
C SER A 190 -51.54 -53.06 -40.40
N GLY A 191 -50.75 -53.05 -41.48
CA GLY A 191 -50.35 -54.27 -42.18
C GLY A 191 -51.26 -54.81 -43.30
N HIS A 192 -50.55 -55.34 -44.31
CA HIS A 192 -50.99 -56.11 -45.48
C HIS A 192 -51.62 -55.28 -46.60
N GLY A 193 -51.26 -55.39 -47.88
CA GLY A 193 -50.44 -56.34 -48.62
C GLY A 193 -51.00 -56.36 -50.06
N THR A 194 -50.14 -56.53 -51.08
CA THR A 194 -50.47 -56.72 -52.52
C THR A 194 -51.08 -55.47 -53.21
N GLU A 195 -50.78 -55.02 -54.44
CA GLU A 195 -50.02 -55.51 -55.60
C GLU A 195 -49.98 -54.41 -56.70
N ARG A 196 -49.13 -54.64 -57.74
CA ARG A 196 -49.17 -54.20 -59.16
C ARG A 196 -49.37 -52.72 -59.56
N ASN A 197 -48.40 -52.22 -60.34
CA ASN A 197 -48.45 -51.15 -61.37
C ASN A 197 -49.31 -49.91 -61.03
N SER A 198 -48.77 -48.69 -61.06
CA SER A 198 -48.63 -47.96 -62.33
C SER A 198 -47.90 -46.63 -62.09
N SER A 199 -47.11 -46.27 -63.10
CA SER A 199 -46.55 -44.95 -63.39
C SER A 199 -47.63 -43.91 -63.74
N SER A 200 -47.17 -42.66 -63.92
CA SER A 200 -47.86 -41.54 -64.60
C SER A 200 -48.79 -40.73 -63.67
N LEU A 201 -48.93 -39.39 -63.71
CA LEU A 201 -48.70 -38.33 -64.69
C LEU A 201 -48.60 -37.01 -63.87
N CYS A 202 -47.66 -36.12 -64.18
CA CYS A 202 -47.85 -34.91 -65.01
C CYS A 202 -48.83 -33.85 -64.47
N GLY A 203 -48.37 -32.60 -64.57
CA GLY A 203 -49.18 -31.39 -64.46
C GLY A 203 -48.46 -30.37 -63.59
N HIS A 204 -47.52 -29.57 -64.12
CA HIS A 204 -47.80 -28.26 -64.74
C HIS A 204 -48.65 -27.35 -63.83
N SER A 205 -48.39 -26.08 -63.61
CA SER A 205 -47.36 -25.11 -63.98
C SER A 205 -47.82 -23.79 -63.33
N ARG A 206 -46.97 -22.77 -63.37
CA ARG A 206 -47.29 -21.32 -63.31
C ARG A 206 -47.39 -20.64 -61.92
N SER A 207 -46.26 -20.04 -61.53
CA SER A 207 -46.16 -18.64 -61.07
C SER A 207 -46.73 -17.65 -62.13
N PRO A 208 -46.98 -16.34 -61.89
CA PRO A 208 -46.27 -15.45 -60.95
C PRO A 208 -47.06 -14.22 -60.38
N SER A 209 -46.33 -13.32 -59.69
CA SER A 209 -46.62 -11.89 -59.39
C SER A 209 -47.56 -11.60 -58.18
N VAL A 210 -47.38 -10.60 -57.31
CA VAL A 210 -46.52 -9.40 -57.27
C VAL A 210 -46.60 -8.76 -55.84
N GLU A 211 -45.54 -8.01 -55.48
CA GLU A 211 -45.44 -6.89 -54.51
C GLU A 211 -45.50 -7.04 -52.97
N SER A 212 -44.47 -6.41 -52.37
CA SER A 212 -44.39 -5.75 -51.04
C SER A 212 -44.51 -6.66 -49.81
N GLU A 213 -43.67 -6.62 -48.78
CA GLU A 213 -42.94 -5.51 -48.17
C GLU A 213 -41.88 -6.11 -47.23
N ASN A 214 -40.72 -5.47 -47.13
CA ASN A 214 -39.62 -5.88 -46.25
C ASN A 214 -40.00 -5.69 -44.77
N GLN A 215 -40.24 -6.76 -44.03
CA GLN A 215 -40.23 -6.73 -42.57
C GLN A 215 -39.55 -7.99 -42.02
N GLN A 216 -38.22 -7.90 -41.82
CA GLN A 216 -37.42 -8.91 -41.15
C GLN A 216 -37.86 -9.07 -39.69
N TYR A 217 -38.56 -10.18 -39.40
CA TYR A 217 -38.59 -10.79 -38.08
C TYR A 217 -37.63 -11.96 -38.07
N ILE A 218 -36.72 -11.97 -37.09
CA ILE A 218 -35.74 -13.05 -36.86
C ILE A 218 -36.45 -14.16 -36.09
N GLU A 219 -36.50 -15.33 -36.71
CA GLU A 219 -36.98 -16.61 -36.18
C GLU A 219 -35.93 -17.26 -35.25
N PRO A 220 -36.29 -17.89 -34.11
CA PRO A 220 -35.35 -18.73 -33.37
C PRO A 220 -35.46 -20.19 -33.82
N GLN A 221 -34.41 -20.68 -34.46
CA GLN A 221 -34.21 -22.10 -34.75
C GLN A 221 -33.66 -22.84 -33.52
N SER A 222 -34.34 -23.92 -33.14
CA SER A 222 -33.84 -25.00 -32.29
C SER A 222 -32.86 -25.87 -33.05
N PRO A 223 -31.87 -26.48 -32.37
CA PRO A 223 -31.64 -27.90 -32.60
C PRO A 223 -31.31 -28.72 -31.33
N TYR A 224 -31.74 -29.99 -31.34
CA TYR A 224 -31.46 -31.04 -30.35
C TYR A 224 -30.19 -31.87 -30.67
N HIS A 225 -29.74 -32.63 -29.65
CA HIS A 225 -28.80 -33.79 -29.58
C HIS A 225 -27.29 -33.47 -29.61
N HIS A 226 -26.40 -34.07 -28.79
CA HIS A 226 -26.30 -35.44 -28.24
C HIS A 226 -25.29 -35.45 -27.06
N ASP A 227 -25.55 -36.31 -26.08
CA ASP A 227 -24.71 -37.06 -25.11
C ASP A 227 -23.40 -36.48 -24.54
N ASP A 228 -23.29 -36.47 -23.20
CA ASP A 228 -22.35 -37.29 -22.44
C ASP A 228 -22.49 -37.07 -20.92
N ASP A 229 -22.16 -38.11 -20.16
CA ASP A 229 -22.30 -38.30 -18.71
C ASP A 229 -21.82 -37.14 -17.82
N GLU A 230 -22.69 -36.64 -16.93
CA GLU A 230 -22.28 -35.84 -15.77
C GLU A 230 -22.95 -36.40 -14.51
N PRO A 231 -22.18 -36.82 -13.49
CA PRO A 231 -22.74 -37.32 -12.25
C PRO A 231 -23.48 -36.19 -11.53
N PHE A 232 -24.58 -36.56 -10.90
CA PHE A 232 -25.36 -35.76 -9.94
C PHE A 232 -24.42 -35.05 -8.94
N VAL A 233 -24.01 -33.81 -9.21
CA VAL A 233 -23.29 -32.97 -8.25
C VAL A 233 -24.32 -32.25 -7.42
N ASP A 234 -24.48 -32.80 -6.21
CA ASP A 234 -25.08 -32.23 -5.02
C ASP A 234 -25.01 -30.68 -4.99
N ASP A 235 -26.15 -30.02 -5.22
CA ASP A 235 -26.32 -28.54 -5.15
C ASP A 235 -26.33 -28.02 -3.69
N ASP A 236 -25.78 -28.80 -2.77
CA ASP A 236 -25.61 -28.46 -1.35
C ASP A 236 -24.28 -27.74 -1.05
N ALA A 237 -23.43 -27.50 -2.06
CA ALA A 237 -22.14 -26.84 -1.88
C ALA A 237 -22.20 -25.32 -1.68
N GLU A 238 -23.33 -24.64 -1.96
CA GLU A 238 -23.41 -23.16 -1.89
C GLU A 238 -23.66 -22.56 -0.49
N LYS A 239 -23.79 -23.36 0.57
CA LYS A 239 -24.33 -22.87 1.87
C LYS A 239 -23.46 -23.06 3.10
N ARG A 240 -22.12 -23.10 2.97
CA ARG A 240 -21.22 -23.03 4.15
C ARG A 240 -20.87 -21.60 4.57
N GLY A 241 -21.89 -20.86 5.00
CA GLY A 241 -21.70 -19.70 5.86
C GLY A 241 -21.59 -20.17 7.32
N PHE A 242 -20.44 -19.93 7.97
CA PHE A 242 -20.08 -20.38 9.33
C PHE A 242 -21.07 -20.02 10.45
N LEU A 243 -22.12 -19.23 10.18
CA LEU A 243 -23.06 -18.70 11.18
C LEU A 243 -24.50 -18.62 10.64
N ARG A 244 -25.03 -19.70 10.06
CA ARG A 244 -26.43 -19.70 9.62
C ARG A 244 -27.36 -20.17 10.76
N ASN A 245 -28.37 -19.36 11.06
CA ASN A 245 -29.51 -19.67 11.95
C ASN A 245 -29.24 -19.63 13.47
N THR A 246 -28.23 -18.89 13.93
CA THR A 246 -27.98 -18.64 15.37
C THR A 246 -28.77 -17.42 15.87
N SER A 247 -29.07 -17.33 17.17
CA SER A 247 -29.75 -16.16 17.77
C SER A 247 -29.04 -14.83 17.47
N VAL A 248 -27.71 -14.85 17.30
CA VAL A 248 -26.88 -13.70 16.92
C VAL A 248 -27.18 -13.24 15.48
N ASP A 249 -27.39 -14.17 14.54
CA ASP A 249 -27.72 -13.88 13.14
C ASP A 249 -29.10 -13.20 13.04
N ARG A 250 -30.08 -13.68 13.81
CA ARG A 250 -31.42 -13.08 13.89
C ARG A 250 -31.40 -11.68 14.51
N PHE A 251 -30.60 -11.47 15.55
CA PHE A 251 -30.44 -10.16 16.20
C PHE A 251 -29.73 -9.15 15.29
N LEU A 252 -28.61 -9.55 14.69
CA LEU A 252 -27.85 -8.72 13.76
C LEU A 252 -28.69 -8.39 12.53
N GLY A 253 -29.38 -9.37 11.94
CA GLY A 253 -30.27 -9.16 10.80
C GLY A 253 -31.35 -8.11 11.07
N ARG A 254 -32.01 -8.16 12.25
CA ARG A 254 -33.09 -7.22 12.61
C ARG A 254 -32.62 -5.81 12.95
N ASN A 255 -31.41 -5.66 13.48
CA ASN A 255 -30.87 -4.35 13.84
C ASN A 255 -30.13 -3.69 12.67
N ILE A 256 -29.44 -4.47 11.85
CA ILE A 256 -28.73 -4.00 10.67
C ILE A 256 -29.70 -3.67 9.54
N SER A 257 -30.84 -4.36 9.42
CA SER A 257 -31.89 -3.98 8.45
C SER A 257 -32.47 -2.59 8.75
N ARG A 258 -32.64 -2.23 10.02
CA ARG A 258 -33.02 -0.86 10.45
C ARG A 258 -31.94 0.17 10.19
N LEU A 259 -30.66 -0.23 10.14
CA LEU A 259 -29.58 0.66 9.74
C LEU A 259 -29.54 0.85 8.22
N ALA A 260 -29.91 -0.21 7.47
CA ALA A 260 -29.92 -0.22 6.01
C ALA A 260 -30.98 0.71 5.41
N SER A 261 -32.09 0.97 6.13
CA SER A 261 -33.08 1.97 5.73
C SER A 261 -32.53 3.40 5.73
N PHE A 262 -31.44 3.68 6.44
CA PHE A 262 -30.78 5.00 6.45
C PHE A 262 -29.59 5.04 5.50
N GLY A 263 -29.87 5.13 4.19
CA GLY A 263 -28.82 5.12 3.14
C GLY A 263 -27.71 6.17 3.29
N ARG A 264 -27.95 7.30 3.99
CA ARG A 264 -26.89 8.29 4.32
C ARG A 264 -25.87 7.75 5.32
N ILE A 265 -26.33 7.03 6.35
CA ILE A 265 -25.46 6.47 7.40
C ILE A 265 -24.54 5.42 6.79
N LEU A 266 -25.04 4.56 5.90
CA LEU A 266 -24.21 3.56 5.21
C LEU A 266 -23.09 4.18 4.35
N LYS A 267 -23.34 5.36 3.74
CA LYS A 267 -22.31 6.08 2.99
C LYS A 267 -21.22 6.59 3.92
N ILE A 268 -21.59 7.14 5.09
CA ILE A 268 -20.63 7.60 6.11
C ILE A 268 -19.82 6.43 6.65
N VAL A 269 -20.46 5.32 7.01
CA VAL A 269 -19.79 4.09 7.49
C VAL A 269 -18.79 3.57 6.45
N ARG A 270 -19.17 3.54 5.17
CA ARG A 270 -18.27 3.14 4.08
C ARG A 270 -17.08 4.09 3.95
N PHE A 271 -17.33 5.40 4.03
CA PHE A 271 -16.26 6.39 3.95
C PHE A 271 -15.27 6.22 5.10
N LEU A 272 -15.75 6.15 6.35
CA LEU A 272 -14.92 5.93 7.53
C LEU A 272 -14.16 4.61 7.47
N TYR A 273 -14.80 3.54 7.01
CA TYR A 273 -14.14 2.25 6.79
C TYR A 273 -12.94 2.40 5.85
N VAL A 274 -13.11 3.07 4.69
CA VAL A 274 -12.03 3.28 3.74
C VAL A 274 -10.91 4.15 4.34
N VAL A 275 -11.25 5.20 5.09
CA VAL A 275 -10.25 6.06 5.74
C VAL A 275 -9.42 5.26 6.75
N ILE A 276 -10.08 4.48 7.61
CA ILE A 276 -9.38 3.67 8.62
C ILE A 276 -8.55 2.56 7.95
N ASP A 277 -9.12 1.85 6.98
CA ASP A 277 -8.42 0.78 6.23
C ASP A 277 -7.12 1.27 5.56
N ARG A 278 -7.08 2.54 5.14
CA ARG A 278 -5.89 3.17 4.53
C ARG A 278 -4.88 3.71 5.52
N THR A 279 -5.30 4.02 6.75
CA THR A 279 -4.44 4.68 7.77
C THR A 279 -4.03 3.77 8.91
N ILE A 280 -4.68 2.61 9.09
CA ILE A 280 -4.46 1.71 10.23
C ILE A 280 -3.03 1.17 10.33
N LEU A 281 -2.31 1.01 9.22
CA LEU A 281 -0.90 0.61 9.23
C LEU A 281 0.00 1.71 9.80
N ILE A 282 -0.28 2.98 9.48
CA ILE A 282 0.44 4.13 10.03
C ILE A 282 0.13 4.26 11.52
N GLN A 283 -1.14 4.08 11.91
CA GLN A 283 -1.53 4.04 13.32
C GLN A 283 -0.79 2.92 14.08
N GLY A 284 -0.70 1.73 13.50
CA GLY A 284 0.08 0.63 14.07
C GLY A 284 1.56 0.97 14.27
N PHE A 285 2.17 1.67 13.31
CA PHE A 285 3.53 2.19 13.46
C PHE A 285 3.67 3.21 14.61
N VAL A 286 2.70 4.12 14.78
CA VAL A 286 2.65 5.05 15.92
C VAL A 286 2.48 4.31 17.25
N ALA A 287 1.65 3.25 17.30
CA ALA A 287 1.49 2.42 18.48
C ALA A 287 2.80 1.71 18.85
N PHE A 288 3.48 1.12 17.85
CA PHE A 288 4.74 0.41 18.07
C PHE A 288 5.86 1.34 18.52
N THR A 289 6.03 2.48 17.84
CA THR A 289 7.04 3.48 18.19
C THR A 289 6.81 4.16 19.53
N SER A 290 5.57 4.46 19.89
CA SER A 290 5.27 4.94 21.25
C SER A 290 5.58 3.88 22.31
N GLY A 291 5.42 2.59 21.97
CA GLY A 291 5.79 1.46 22.82
C GLY A 291 7.30 1.36 23.04
N THR A 292 8.12 1.53 22.00
CA THR A 292 9.58 1.54 22.14
C THR A 292 10.06 2.69 23.02
N VAL A 293 9.43 3.87 22.90
CA VAL A 293 9.72 5.03 23.75
C VAL A 293 9.45 4.74 25.22
N VAL A 294 8.25 4.23 25.53
CA VAL A 294 7.86 3.93 26.93
C VAL A 294 8.65 2.76 27.50
N TYR A 295 8.84 1.68 26.75
CA TYR A 295 9.59 0.52 27.22
C TYR A 295 11.07 0.87 27.47
N GLY A 296 11.70 1.57 26.53
CA GLY A 296 13.09 2.05 26.68
C GLY A 296 13.27 3.14 27.73
N GLY A 297 12.19 3.85 28.08
CA GLY A 297 12.24 4.96 29.04
C GLY A 297 12.97 6.20 28.52
N ILE A 298 12.97 6.37 27.19
CA ILE A 298 13.58 7.50 26.48
C ILE A 298 12.58 8.65 26.34
N GLY A 299 13.07 9.87 26.14
CA GLY A 299 12.25 11.07 25.94
C GLY A 299 11.58 11.53 27.23
N ARG A 300 12.34 11.65 28.34
CA ARG A 300 11.82 12.25 29.58
C ARG A 300 12.08 13.76 29.62
N GLY A 301 11.12 14.53 30.12
CA GLY A 301 11.25 15.99 30.23
C GLY A 301 11.56 16.64 28.87
N GLY A 302 12.59 17.50 28.81
CA GLY A 302 13.01 18.18 27.57
C GLY A 302 13.55 17.25 26.47
N ALA A 303 13.97 16.02 26.81
CA ALA A 303 14.48 15.06 25.83
C ALA A 303 13.40 14.56 24.85
N VAL A 304 12.11 14.76 25.17
CA VAL A 304 10.98 14.42 24.27
C VAL A 304 11.17 15.03 22.89
N PHE A 305 11.60 16.28 22.78
CA PHE A 305 11.74 16.97 21.50
C PHE A 305 12.82 16.33 20.62
N ASN A 306 13.94 15.90 21.22
CA ASN A 306 15.00 15.21 20.48
C ASN A 306 14.51 13.84 19.96
N VAL A 307 13.89 13.03 20.82
CA VAL A 307 13.36 11.71 20.45
C VAL A 307 12.27 11.86 19.38
N LEU A 308 11.33 12.80 19.58
CA LEU A 308 10.24 13.06 18.64
C LEU A 308 10.77 13.48 17.27
N ALA A 309 11.78 14.36 17.21
CA ALA A 309 12.40 14.76 15.97
C ALA A 309 12.99 13.56 15.22
N HIS A 310 13.74 12.68 15.90
CA HIS A 310 14.34 11.49 15.27
C HIS A 310 13.27 10.48 14.82
N TYR A 311 12.25 10.26 15.63
CA TYR A 311 11.17 9.32 15.31
C TYR A 311 10.28 9.79 14.16
N VAL A 312 9.91 11.08 14.13
CA VAL A 312 9.11 11.65 13.03
C VAL A 312 9.94 11.74 11.75
N LYS A 313 11.14 12.31 11.80
CA LYS A 313 12.02 12.46 10.63
C LYS A 313 12.40 11.09 10.06
N GLY A 314 12.87 10.17 10.89
CA GLY A 314 13.19 8.79 10.49
C GLY A 314 11.96 8.00 10.01
N GLY A 315 10.81 8.18 10.66
CA GLY A 315 9.54 7.57 10.25
C GLY A 315 9.06 8.01 8.86
N ILE A 316 9.24 9.29 8.49
CA ILE A 316 8.93 9.79 7.15
C ILE A 316 9.76 9.05 6.10
N PHE A 317 11.07 8.93 6.31
CA PHE A 317 11.96 8.22 5.38
C PHE A 317 11.67 6.72 5.33
N PHE A 318 11.34 6.09 6.47
CA PHE A 318 10.89 4.71 6.54
C PHE A 318 9.67 4.46 5.65
N TRP A 319 8.61 5.24 5.82
CA TRP A 319 7.39 5.11 5.01
C TRP A 319 7.61 5.49 3.55
N TYR A 320 8.49 6.45 3.27
CA TYR A 320 8.88 6.78 1.90
C TYR A 320 9.63 5.63 1.21
N GLY A 321 10.47 4.90 1.94
CA GLY A 321 11.12 3.69 1.45
C GLY A 321 10.12 2.57 1.14
N LEU A 322 9.14 2.33 2.02
CA LEU A 322 8.06 1.38 1.76
C LEU A 322 7.18 1.78 0.56
N LEU A 323 6.89 3.08 0.41
CA LEU A 323 6.18 3.60 -0.76
C LEU A 323 6.99 3.37 -2.04
N THR A 324 8.31 3.59 -1.99
CA THR A 324 9.22 3.35 -3.11
C THR A 324 9.23 1.87 -3.53
N LEU A 325 9.32 0.94 -2.57
CA LEU A 325 9.16 -0.49 -2.86
C LEU A 325 7.76 -0.79 -3.42
N GLY A 326 6.72 -0.18 -2.86
CA GLY A 326 5.35 -0.27 -3.36
C GLY A 326 5.23 0.11 -4.83
N ARG A 327 5.80 1.24 -5.22
CA ARG A 327 5.87 1.72 -6.62
C ARG A 327 6.57 0.68 -7.50
N TRP A 328 7.71 0.14 -7.07
CA TRP A 328 8.41 -0.93 -7.80
C TRP A 328 7.54 -2.18 -7.99
N MET A 329 6.79 -2.61 -6.97
CA MET A 329 5.90 -3.77 -7.06
C MET A 329 4.67 -3.55 -7.95
N GLY A 330 4.37 -2.30 -8.34
CA GLY A 330 3.22 -1.96 -9.18
C GLY A 330 2.09 -1.22 -8.47
N ALA A 331 2.27 -0.81 -7.21
CA ALA A 331 1.29 0.02 -6.54
C ALA A 331 1.13 1.35 -7.30
N PHE A 332 -0.12 1.79 -7.44
CA PHE A 332 -0.46 3.07 -8.10
C PHE A 332 -0.07 3.16 -9.59
N ALA A 333 0.04 2.01 -10.28
CA ALA A 333 0.24 1.98 -11.73
C ALA A 333 -0.85 2.75 -12.50
N ASP A 334 -2.09 2.74 -12.01
CA ASP A 334 -3.21 3.51 -12.55
C ASP A 334 -2.94 5.03 -12.60
N PHE A 335 -2.01 5.53 -11.78
CA PHE A 335 -1.63 6.95 -11.69
C PHE A 335 -0.35 7.27 -12.48
N GLY A 336 0.35 6.24 -13.00
CA GLY A 336 1.68 6.37 -13.59
C GLY A 336 2.82 6.41 -12.56
N TRP A 337 2.56 6.03 -11.31
CA TRP A 337 3.56 6.11 -10.23
C TRP A 337 4.46 4.88 -10.16
N ALA A 338 4.07 3.77 -10.79
CA ALA A 338 4.80 2.50 -10.80
C ALA A 338 5.87 2.45 -11.90
N TRP A 339 6.52 3.59 -12.15
CA TRP A 339 7.54 3.72 -13.20
C TRP A 339 7.04 3.32 -14.59
N ASN A 340 5.74 3.54 -14.84
CA ASN A 340 5.03 3.15 -16.05
C ASN A 340 4.51 4.38 -16.78
N MET A 341 4.16 4.21 -18.05
CA MET A 341 3.48 5.26 -18.79
C MET A 341 2.14 5.56 -18.12
N LYS A 342 1.81 6.85 -17.92
CA LYS A 342 0.53 7.25 -17.33
C LYS A 342 -0.63 6.80 -18.25
N PRO A 343 -1.57 5.97 -17.75
CA PRO A 343 -2.71 5.56 -18.56
C PRO A 343 -3.57 6.76 -18.98
N PRO A 344 -4.14 6.75 -20.19
CA PRO A 344 -4.90 7.88 -20.69
C PRO A 344 -6.32 7.89 -20.07
N LYS A 345 -7.05 8.99 -20.29
CA LYS A 345 -8.33 9.25 -19.59
C LYS A 345 -9.38 8.18 -19.88
N GLU A 346 -9.30 7.53 -21.04
CA GLU A 346 -10.21 6.49 -21.52
C GLU A 346 -10.08 5.21 -20.68
N VAL A 347 -8.89 4.94 -20.12
CA VAL A 347 -8.61 3.71 -19.36
C VAL A 347 -8.90 3.87 -17.87
N VAL A 348 -8.50 5.00 -17.27
CA VAL A 348 -8.56 5.20 -15.80
C VAL A 348 -9.57 6.24 -15.35
N GLY A 349 -10.24 6.91 -16.28
CA GLY A 349 -11.19 8.00 -16.02
C GLY A 349 -10.53 9.33 -15.67
N HIS A 350 -11.32 10.41 -15.74
CA HIS A 350 -10.82 11.78 -15.63
C HIS A 350 -10.10 12.09 -14.30
N ARG A 351 -10.63 11.59 -13.17
CA ARG A 351 -10.09 11.87 -11.83
C ARG A 351 -8.69 11.29 -11.62
N ARG A 352 -8.48 10.03 -12.00
CA ARG A 352 -7.18 9.36 -11.84
C ARG A 352 -6.15 9.91 -12.82
N ALA A 353 -6.58 10.21 -14.05
CA ALA A 353 -5.74 10.85 -15.05
C ALA A 353 -5.33 12.28 -14.69
N ALA A 354 -6.07 12.97 -13.82
CA ALA A 354 -5.73 14.33 -13.35
C ALA A 354 -4.69 14.35 -12.21
N LEU A 355 -4.39 13.22 -11.56
CA LEU A 355 -3.45 13.19 -10.44
C LEU A 355 -2.04 13.61 -10.86
N PRO A 356 -1.30 14.37 -10.03
CA PRO A 356 0.11 14.71 -10.31
C PRO A 356 1.02 13.47 -10.41
N SER A 357 2.22 13.67 -10.98
CA SER A 357 3.31 12.69 -10.96
C SER A 357 3.74 12.39 -9.52
N ALA A 358 4.35 11.22 -9.29
CA ALA A 358 4.82 10.87 -7.95
C ALA A 358 5.89 11.87 -7.47
N GLU A 359 6.72 12.32 -8.38
CA GLU A 359 7.85 13.22 -8.18
C GLU A 359 7.38 14.66 -7.86
N PHE A 360 6.22 15.07 -8.39
CA PHE A 360 5.56 16.30 -7.96
C PHE A 360 5.09 16.18 -6.51
N ILE A 361 4.49 15.04 -6.13
CA ILE A 361 4.05 14.80 -4.75
C ILE A 361 5.26 14.71 -3.80
N GLU A 362 6.34 14.05 -4.19
CA GLU A 362 7.59 14.01 -3.43
C GLU A 362 8.15 15.43 -3.22
N SER A 363 8.18 16.24 -4.28
CA SER A 363 8.63 17.64 -4.21
C SER A 363 7.71 18.49 -3.32
N PHE A 364 6.40 18.28 -3.39
CA PHE A 364 5.41 18.95 -2.54
C PHE A 364 5.58 18.59 -1.05
N VAL A 365 5.84 17.32 -0.74
CA VAL A 365 6.08 16.88 0.64
C VAL A 365 7.37 17.50 1.18
N ILE A 366 8.45 17.52 0.38
CA ILE A 366 9.71 18.18 0.73
C ILE A 366 9.50 19.68 0.97
N PHE A 367 8.76 20.35 0.09
CA PHE A 367 8.38 21.76 0.22
C PHE A 367 7.60 22.03 1.51
N LEU A 368 6.53 21.25 1.75
CA LEU A 368 5.65 21.42 2.90
C LEU A 368 6.42 21.21 4.20
N TYR A 369 7.24 20.16 4.24
CA TYR A 369 8.11 19.86 5.37
C TYR A 369 9.12 20.98 5.63
N GLY A 370 9.80 21.48 4.59
CA GLY A 370 10.74 22.59 4.72
C GLY A 370 10.06 23.85 5.22
N CYS A 371 8.93 24.23 4.62
CA CYS A 371 8.14 25.40 5.00
C CYS A 371 7.68 25.34 6.46
N SER A 372 7.21 24.19 6.94
CA SER A 372 6.80 24.05 8.33
C SER A 372 7.98 24.05 9.30
N ASN A 373 9.07 23.36 8.99
CA ASN A 373 10.16 23.14 9.96
C ASN A 373 11.05 24.34 10.22
N VAL A 374 11.10 25.32 9.30
CA VAL A 374 11.77 26.61 9.55
C VAL A 374 11.27 27.24 10.87
N PHE A 375 10.00 27.05 11.23
CA PHE A 375 9.40 27.61 12.44
C PHE A 375 9.42 26.66 13.65
N LEU A 376 9.72 25.38 13.44
CA LEU A 376 9.64 24.36 14.49
C LEU A 376 11.00 24.06 15.14
N GLU A 377 12.10 24.41 14.49
CA GLU A 377 13.44 23.99 14.91
C GLU A 377 13.88 24.64 16.24
N HIS A 378 13.38 25.83 16.58
CA HIS A 378 13.66 26.51 17.86
C HIS A 378 12.65 26.19 18.98
N LEU A 379 11.78 25.18 18.81
CA LEU A 379 10.77 24.85 19.83
C LEU A 379 11.38 24.32 21.14
N ALA A 380 12.51 23.62 21.05
CA ALA A 380 13.16 23.05 22.24
C ALA A 380 13.86 24.10 23.12
N ALA A 381 14.17 25.27 22.56
CA ALA A 381 14.86 26.39 23.23
C ALA A 381 14.04 27.68 23.10
N TRP A 382 12.71 27.57 23.17
CA TRP A 382 11.81 28.70 22.94
C TRP A 382 12.05 29.82 23.96
N GLY A 383 12.49 30.98 23.47
CA GLY A 383 12.83 32.15 24.28
C GLY A 383 14.32 32.29 24.58
N ASP A 384 15.14 31.28 24.28
CA ASP A 384 16.59 31.32 24.42
C ASP A 384 17.27 31.88 23.16
N ALA A 385 18.56 32.20 23.30
CA ALA A 385 19.39 32.67 22.19
C ALA A 385 19.61 31.56 21.16
N TRP A 386 19.58 31.93 19.88
CA TRP A 386 19.86 31.02 18.77
C TRP A 386 21.30 30.51 18.83
N THR A 387 21.47 29.19 18.77
CA THR A 387 22.79 28.56 18.69
C THR A 387 23.21 28.35 17.23
N ALA A 388 24.50 28.09 17.01
CA ALA A 388 25.01 27.75 15.68
C ALA A 388 24.34 26.48 15.11
N GLN A 389 24.01 25.51 15.98
CA GLN A 389 23.31 24.29 15.58
C GLN A 389 21.88 24.59 15.11
N ASP A 390 21.17 25.50 15.77
CA ASP A 390 19.82 25.90 15.35
C ASP A 390 19.84 26.58 13.97
N LEU A 391 20.86 27.42 13.72
CA LEU A 391 21.05 28.07 12.42
C LEU A 391 21.38 27.06 11.31
N GLU A 392 22.18 26.03 11.60
CA GLU A 392 22.46 24.95 10.67
C GLU A 392 21.18 24.17 10.33
N HIS A 393 20.40 23.77 11.33
CA HIS A 393 19.16 23.04 11.11
C HIS A 393 18.08 23.88 10.37
N VAL A 394 17.99 25.18 10.66
CA VAL A 394 17.14 26.10 9.88
C VAL A 394 17.61 26.19 8.43
N SER A 395 18.92 26.24 8.19
CA SER A 395 19.48 26.27 6.83
C SER A 395 19.12 25.01 6.04
N ILE A 396 19.13 23.83 6.68
CA ILE A 396 18.63 22.58 6.08
C ILE A 396 17.14 22.69 5.74
N SER A 397 16.33 23.31 6.61
CA SER A 397 14.89 23.50 6.36
C SER A 397 14.62 24.45 5.17
N ILE A 398 15.43 25.50 5.01
CA ILE A 398 15.37 26.41 3.86
C ILE A 398 15.75 25.66 2.57
N MET A 399 16.77 24.80 2.61
CA MET A 399 17.13 23.94 1.47
C MET A 399 15.94 23.05 1.05
N PHE A 400 15.24 22.43 2.01
CA PHE A 400 14.04 21.63 1.72
C PHE A 400 12.92 22.48 1.11
N PHE A 401 12.67 23.66 1.66
CA PHE A 401 11.65 24.58 1.16
C PHE A 401 11.93 24.98 -0.30
N GLY A 402 13.13 25.48 -0.60
CA GLY A 402 13.52 25.91 -1.94
C GLY A 402 13.63 24.76 -2.93
N GLY A 403 14.23 23.64 -2.52
CA GLY A 403 14.39 22.45 -3.36
C GLY A 403 13.07 21.79 -3.73
N GLY A 404 12.14 21.70 -2.78
CA GLY A 404 10.79 21.20 -3.04
C GLY A 404 9.99 22.13 -3.96
N LEU A 405 10.11 23.45 -3.78
CA LEU A 405 9.48 24.43 -4.67
C LEU A 405 10.00 24.29 -6.10
N LEU A 406 11.32 24.25 -6.29
CA LEU A 406 11.94 24.05 -7.59
C LEU A 406 11.48 22.73 -8.23
N GLY A 407 11.40 21.65 -7.44
CA GLY A 407 10.89 20.37 -7.90
C GLY A 407 9.44 20.46 -8.44
N MET A 408 8.55 21.15 -7.74
CA MET A 408 7.18 21.37 -8.22
C MET A 408 7.13 22.22 -9.49
N ILE A 409 7.99 23.23 -9.61
CA ILE A 409 8.07 24.11 -10.79
C ILE A 409 8.49 23.30 -12.03
N VAL A 410 9.50 22.43 -11.92
CA VAL A 410 9.98 21.56 -13.01
C VAL A 410 8.91 20.59 -13.51
N GLU A 411 8.07 20.09 -12.60
CA GLU A 411 6.98 19.18 -12.93
C GLU A 411 5.72 19.87 -13.48
N SER A 412 5.62 21.20 -13.32
CA SER A 412 4.46 21.97 -13.75
C SER A 412 4.32 22.05 -15.27
N ARG A 413 3.19 21.56 -15.78
CA ARG A 413 2.85 21.67 -17.22
C ARG A 413 2.79 23.11 -17.68
N LYS A 414 2.16 24.00 -16.89
CA LYS A 414 2.07 25.43 -17.22
C LYS A 414 3.44 26.08 -17.35
N MET A 415 4.36 25.75 -16.43
CA MET A 415 5.73 26.28 -16.51
C MET A 415 6.43 25.78 -17.76
N ARG A 416 6.29 24.49 -18.07
CA ARG A 416 6.84 23.90 -19.29
C ARG A 416 6.28 24.56 -20.56
N ASP A 417 4.98 24.81 -20.60
CA ASP A 417 4.32 25.47 -21.73
C ASP A 417 4.82 26.92 -21.90
N LEU A 418 5.02 27.65 -20.79
CA LEU A 418 5.60 28.99 -20.79
C LEU A 418 7.05 29.00 -21.29
N LEU A 419 7.87 28.03 -20.85
CA LEU A 419 9.27 27.91 -21.28
C LEU A 419 9.39 27.52 -22.76
N ASN A 420 8.44 26.74 -23.28
CA ASN A 420 8.40 26.33 -24.68
C ASN A 420 7.67 27.33 -25.59
N TYR A 421 7.04 28.37 -25.03
CA TYR A 421 6.16 29.27 -25.77
C TYR A 421 6.86 29.96 -26.95
N SER A 422 8.11 30.39 -26.77
CA SER A 422 8.89 31.06 -27.83
C SER A 422 9.13 30.18 -29.06
N ILE A 423 9.19 28.86 -28.89
CA ILE A 423 9.39 27.88 -29.97
C ILE A 423 8.03 27.42 -30.51
N ALA A 424 7.04 27.21 -29.64
CA ALA A 424 5.69 26.85 -30.02
C ALA A 424 5.01 27.95 -30.87
N SER A 425 5.28 29.23 -30.60
CA SER A 425 4.75 30.34 -31.41
C SER A 425 5.29 30.37 -32.85
N VAL A 426 6.44 29.75 -33.11
CA VAL A 426 7.00 29.61 -34.47
C VAL A 426 6.35 28.45 -35.22
N GLN A 427 5.89 27.43 -34.48
CA GLN A 427 5.29 26.20 -35.03
C GLN A 427 3.94 26.43 -35.72
N ASP A 428 3.08 27.32 -35.21
CA ASP A 428 1.78 27.65 -35.85
C ASP A 428 1.94 28.20 -37.28
N SER A 429 3.16 28.60 -37.67
CA SER A 429 3.51 29.13 -38.99
C SER A 429 3.99 28.08 -40.00
N MET A 430 4.27 26.83 -39.61
CA MET A 430 4.93 25.83 -40.46
C MET A 430 4.22 24.47 -40.48
N VAL A 431 4.17 23.83 -41.66
CA VAL A 431 3.56 22.50 -41.91
C VAL A 431 4.12 21.44 -40.95
N SER A 432 3.23 20.63 -40.36
CA SER A 432 3.58 19.66 -39.32
C SER A 432 4.57 18.59 -39.80
N SER A 433 5.86 18.76 -39.49
CA SER A 433 6.87 17.72 -39.64
C SER A 433 6.96 16.84 -38.39
N GLU A 434 7.36 15.57 -38.53
CA GLU A 434 7.56 14.63 -37.41
C GLU A 434 8.53 15.17 -36.33
N SER A 435 9.40 16.11 -36.70
CA SER A 435 10.35 16.78 -35.80
C SER A 435 9.70 17.60 -34.68
N TRP A 436 8.41 17.94 -34.80
CA TRP A 436 7.67 18.72 -33.79
C TRP A 436 6.93 17.85 -32.75
N GLN A 437 7.14 16.52 -32.76
CA GLN A 437 6.60 15.64 -31.73
C GLN A 437 7.27 15.90 -30.37
N PRO A 438 6.52 15.94 -29.25
CA PRO A 438 7.12 16.12 -27.94
C PRO A 438 8.09 14.97 -27.62
N PRO A 439 9.21 15.26 -26.92
CA PRO A 439 10.17 14.23 -26.55
C PRO A 439 9.52 13.07 -25.79
N LYS A 440 10.01 11.84 -26.04
CA LYS A 440 9.52 10.64 -25.34
C LYS A 440 9.65 10.75 -23.82
N SER A 441 10.64 11.50 -23.33
CA SER A 441 10.85 11.80 -21.91
C SER A 441 9.72 12.58 -21.26
N TYR A 442 8.84 13.26 -22.03
CA TYR A 442 7.71 14.01 -21.46
C TYR A 442 6.54 13.09 -21.04
N ARG A 443 6.61 11.81 -21.41
CA ARG A 443 5.55 10.81 -21.13
C ARG A 443 5.56 10.34 -19.67
N PHE A 444 6.63 10.60 -18.93
CA PHE A 444 6.79 10.24 -17.52
C PHE A 444 7.71 11.25 -16.83
N SER A 445 7.70 11.32 -15.50
CA SER A 445 8.53 12.27 -14.76
C SER A 445 9.92 11.68 -14.46
N MET A 446 10.95 12.53 -14.56
CA MET A 446 12.33 12.24 -14.15
C MET A 446 12.89 13.40 -13.33
N ASN A 447 12.14 13.88 -12.34
CA ASN A 447 12.60 15.03 -11.55
C ASN A 447 13.73 14.61 -10.59
N PRO A 448 14.95 15.15 -10.73
CA PRO A 448 16.04 14.82 -9.84
C PRO A 448 15.95 15.51 -8.47
N MET A 449 15.12 16.55 -8.33
CA MET A 449 15.10 17.41 -7.14
C MET A 449 14.85 16.65 -5.83
N PRO A 450 13.87 15.74 -5.72
CA PRO A 450 13.70 14.95 -4.49
C PRO A 450 14.93 14.13 -4.12
N GLY A 451 15.57 13.50 -5.12
CA GLY A 451 16.79 12.72 -4.92
C GLY A 451 17.97 13.59 -4.48
N LEU A 452 18.13 14.77 -5.10
CA LEU A 452 19.19 15.71 -4.80
C LEU A 452 19.10 16.26 -3.37
N ILE A 453 17.90 16.66 -2.93
CA ILE A 453 17.72 17.23 -1.59
C ILE A 453 18.03 16.19 -0.50
N ILE A 454 17.67 14.93 -0.73
CA ILE A 454 17.99 13.83 0.18
C ILE A 454 19.48 13.46 0.13
N LEU A 455 20.12 13.54 -1.06
CA LEU A 455 21.58 13.38 -1.19
C LEU A 455 22.32 14.41 -0.33
N LEU A 456 21.96 15.69 -0.47
CA LEU A 456 22.58 16.78 0.27
C LEU A 456 22.36 16.62 1.78
N LEU A 457 21.15 16.24 2.19
CA LEU A 457 20.87 15.88 3.59
C LEU A 457 21.82 14.77 4.08
N GLY A 458 21.99 13.70 3.31
CA GLY A 458 22.88 12.59 3.65
C GLY A 458 24.33 13.02 3.83
N ILE A 459 24.85 13.84 2.90
CA ILE A 459 26.24 14.35 2.94
C ILE A 459 26.46 15.24 4.16
N MET A 460 25.58 16.24 4.38
CA MET A 460 25.70 17.18 5.48
C MET A 460 25.68 16.44 6.83
N MET A 461 24.70 15.56 7.01
CA MET A 461 24.51 14.87 8.28
C MET A 461 25.56 13.77 8.53
N SER A 462 26.17 13.23 7.48
CA SER A 462 27.31 12.31 7.62
C SER A 462 28.61 12.98 8.09
N SER A 463 28.69 14.30 7.92
CA SER A 463 29.84 15.12 8.30
C SER A 463 29.61 15.92 9.60
N HIS A 464 28.41 15.83 10.17
CA HIS A 464 28.04 16.58 11.36
C HIS A 464 28.61 15.91 12.63
N HIS A 465 29.46 16.63 13.36
CA HIS A 465 29.98 16.16 14.65
C HIS A 465 28.89 16.13 15.72
N GLN A 466 28.76 15.02 16.43
CA GLN A 466 27.80 14.86 17.54
C GLN A 466 28.53 14.91 18.90
N ALA A 467 27.75 14.99 19.98
CA ALA A 467 28.30 15.03 21.34
C ALA A 467 29.15 13.81 21.71
N SER A 468 28.95 12.68 21.04
CA SER A 468 29.76 11.47 21.22
C SER A 468 30.23 10.89 19.89
N MET A 469 31.34 10.14 19.95
CA MET A 469 31.88 9.44 18.77
C MET A 469 30.91 8.37 18.27
N LEU A 470 30.24 7.64 19.18
CA LEU A 470 29.22 6.66 18.80
C LEU A 470 28.06 7.33 18.05
N SER A 471 27.56 8.46 18.56
CA SER A 471 26.50 9.23 17.90
C SER A 471 26.94 9.68 16.51
N SER A 472 28.15 10.22 16.38
CA SER A 472 28.71 10.69 15.10
C SER A 472 28.80 9.56 14.08
N MET A 473 29.24 8.37 14.50
CA MET A 473 29.32 7.19 13.64
C MET A 473 27.94 6.71 13.18
N ILE A 474 26.94 6.67 14.07
CA ILE A 474 25.57 6.30 13.69
C ILE A 474 24.97 7.33 12.72
N HIS A 475 25.27 8.63 12.92
CA HIS A 475 24.84 9.69 12.00
C HIS A 475 25.45 9.54 10.61
N LYS A 476 26.74 9.21 10.55
CA LYS A 476 27.43 8.86 9.31
C LYS A 476 26.79 7.66 8.61
N GLN A 477 26.40 6.62 9.36
CA GLN A 477 25.79 5.43 8.80
C GLN A 477 24.45 5.71 8.11
N TRP A 478 23.51 6.41 8.77
CA TRP A 478 22.24 6.73 8.13
C TRP A 478 22.40 7.78 7.01
N GLY A 479 23.31 8.74 7.16
CA GLY A 479 23.65 9.69 6.10
C GLY A 479 24.13 9.00 4.83
N ASN A 480 25.03 8.01 4.98
CA ASN A 480 25.50 7.17 3.87
C ASN A 480 24.37 6.36 3.21
N MET A 481 23.37 5.90 3.98
CA MET A 481 22.20 5.24 3.39
C MET A 481 21.40 6.21 2.51
N PHE A 482 21.23 7.48 2.90
CA PHE A 482 20.56 8.48 2.07
C PHE A 482 21.34 8.85 0.81
N VAL A 483 22.67 8.89 0.90
CA VAL A 483 23.54 9.00 -0.28
C VAL A 483 23.31 7.80 -1.22
N GLY A 484 23.33 6.57 -0.69
CA GLY A 484 23.06 5.36 -1.46
C GLY A 484 21.68 5.35 -2.14
N PHE A 485 20.65 5.83 -1.44
CA PHE A 485 19.32 6.03 -2.01
C PHE A 485 19.36 6.94 -3.26
N ALA A 486 20.00 8.10 -3.13
CA ALA A 486 20.01 9.11 -4.18
C ALA A 486 20.81 8.65 -5.39
N LEU A 487 21.95 7.98 -5.19
CA LEU A 487 22.75 7.37 -6.26
C LEU A 487 21.95 6.29 -6.99
N ALA A 488 21.28 5.38 -6.26
CA ALA A 488 20.43 4.36 -6.87
C ALA A 488 19.25 4.97 -7.65
N ARG A 489 18.62 6.03 -7.13
CA ARG A 489 17.56 6.78 -7.83
C ARG A 489 18.10 7.47 -9.09
N ALA A 490 19.31 8.03 -9.06
CA ALA A 490 19.95 8.59 -10.24
C ALA A 490 20.18 7.53 -11.33
N VAL A 491 20.60 6.33 -10.94
CA VAL A 491 20.70 5.19 -11.87
C VAL A 491 19.34 4.86 -12.49
N THR A 492 18.26 4.85 -11.70
CA THR A 492 16.89 4.67 -12.24
C THR A 492 16.57 5.69 -13.33
N TYR A 493 16.84 6.97 -13.08
CA TYR A 493 16.58 8.04 -14.06
C TYR A 493 17.44 7.89 -15.32
N ILE A 494 18.73 7.56 -15.17
CA ILE A 494 19.62 7.30 -16.32
C ILE A 494 19.08 6.13 -17.15
N LEU A 495 18.71 5.02 -16.52
CA LEU A 495 18.16 3.85 -17.21
C LEU A 495 16.87 4.18 -17.96
N MET A 496 15.97 4.96 -17.36
CA MET A 496 14.72 5.36 -18.02
C MET A 496 14.91 6.41 -19.10
N TYR A 497 15.94 7.25 -18.98
CA TYR A 497 16.30 8.17 -20.06
C TYR A 497 16.82 7.41 -21.29
N LEU A 498 17.65 6.39 -21.07
CA LEU A 498 18.19 5.53 -22.13
C LEU A 498 17.12 4.60 -22.73
N CYS A 499 16.28 4.02 -21.88
CA CYS A 499 15.24 3.05 -22.24
C CYS A 499 13.89 3.47 -21.64
N PRO A 500 13.19 4.44 -22.27
CA PRO A 500 11.94 4.98 -21.74
C PRO A 500 10.82 3.92 -21.74
N PRO A 501 9.99 3.87 -20.67
CA PRO A 501 8.87 2.94 -20.59
C PRO A 501 7.83 3.22 -21.68
N THR A 502 7.42 2.16 -22.37
CA THR A 502 6.39 2.20 -23.43
C THR A 502 5.06 1.61 -23.00
N SER A 503 5.05 0.83 -21.91
CA SER A 503 3.88 0.10 -21.42
C SER A 503 3.20 0.83 -20.27
N TYR A 504 1.90 0.58 -20.10
CA TYR A 504 1.12 0.96 -18.92
C TYR A 504 1.40 0.02 -17.72
N LEU A 505 2.08 -1.10 -17.94
CA LEU A 505 2.47 -2.03 -16.88
C LEU A 505 3.73 -1.53 -16.13
N PRO A 506 3.92 -1.90 -14.86
CA PRO A 506 5.09 -1.50 -14.07
C PRO A 506 6.41 -1.95 -14.69
N SER A 507 7.37 -1.03 -14.83
CA SER A 507 8.66 -1.31 -15.49
C SER A 507 9.71 -1.97 -14.59
N ARG A 508 9.52 -1.90 -13.26
CA ARG A 508 10.36 -2.56 -12.25
C ARG A 508 11.89 -2.33 -12.40
N PRO A 509 12.36 -1.08 -12.44
CA PRO A 509 13.80 -0.80 -12.51
C PRO A 509 14.54 -1.45 -11.32
N PRO A 510 15.64 -2.20 -11.55
CA PRO A 510 16.31 -2.96 -10.48
C PRO A 510 16.92 -2.08 -9.40
N SER A 511 17.40 -0.88 -9.77
CA SER A 511 17.96 0.11 -8.85
C SER A 511 16.96 0.58 -7.78
N GLU A 512 15.66 0.59 -8.06
CA GLU A 512 14.65 1.05 -7.09
C GLU A 512 14.48 0.13 -5.88
N ILE A 513 14.88 -1.14 -5.98
CA ILE A 513 14.93 -2.02 -4.79
C ILE A 513 15.99 -1.50 -3.82
N ILE A 514 17.16 -1.11 -4.34
CA ILE A 514 18.26 -0.53 -3.55
C ILE A 514 17.82 0.81 -2.98
N THR A 515 17.17 1.64 -3.80
CA THR A 515 16.58 2.93 -3.37
C THR A 515 15.64 2.74 -2.17
N ALA A 516 14.71 1.79 -2.24
CA ALA A 516 13.81 1.47 -1.13
C ALA A 516 14.56 0.94 0.10
N PHE A 517 15.53 0.05 -0.10
CA PHE A 517 16.37 -0.51 0.96
C PHE A 517 17.09 0.58 1.74
N CYS A 518 17.80 1.47 1.05
CA CYS A 518 18.53 2.58 1.62
C CYS A 518 17.62 3.53 2.41
N LEU A 519 16.43 3.86 1.91
CA LEU A 519 15.49 4.72 2.64
C LEU A 519 14.95 4.07 3.92
N VAL A 520 14.56 2.79 3.87
CA VAL A 520 14.03 2.09 5.03
C VAL A 520 15.14 1.90 6.08
N ALA A 521 16.32 1.44 5.68
CA ALA A 521 17.46 1.25 6.58
C ALA A 521 17.95 2.59 7.17
N GLY A 522 18.07 3.63 6.34
CA GLY A 522 18.44 4.97 6.77
C GLY A 522 17.41 5.58 7.71
N GLY A 523 16.12 5.45 7.40
CA GLY A 523 15.03 5.91 8.25
C GLY A 523 15.02 5.25 9.63
N LEU A 524 15.15 3.92 9.69
CA LEU A 524 15.23 3.19 10.96
C LEU A 524 16.47 3.55 11.77
N THR A 525 17.63 3.63 11.13
CA THR A 525 18.89 4.00 11.79
C THR A 525 18.83 5.43 12.32
N PHE A 526 18.17 6.35 11.60
CA PHE A 526 17.91 7.71 12.06
C PHE A 526 16.99 7.72 13.31
N MET A 527 15.97 6.87 13.39
CA MET A 527 15.14 6.80 14.61
C MET A 527 15.96 6.38 15.85
N VAL A 528 16.92 5.48 15.67
CA VAL A 528 17.80 4.97 16.73
C VAL A 528 18.89 5.99 17.13
N SER A 529 19.23 6.96 16.27
CA SER A 529 20.33 7.92 16.52
C SER A 529 19.98 9.06 17.49
N ASN A 530 18.88 8.96 18.24
CA ASN A 530 18.51 9.96 19.25
C ASN A 530 19.43 9.88 20.48
N LYS A 531 19.57 11.01 21.20
CA LYS A 531 20.54 11.15 22.31
C LYS A 531 20.37 10.10 23.40
N ASP A 532 19.13 9.83 23.81
CA ASP A 532 18.84 8.88 24.90
C ASP A 532 19.16 7.43 24.51
N THR A 533 18.86 7.06 23.26
CA THR A 533 19.16 5.71 22.75
C THR A 533 20.65 5.52 22.57
N VAL A 534 21.37 6.52 22.06
CA VAL A 534 22.83 6.46 21.96
C VAL A 534 23.48 6.36 23.34
N ALA A 535 23.03 7.14 24.32
CA ALA A 535 23.52 7.05 25.69
C ALA A 535 23.27 5.66 26.31
N ALA A 536 22.13 5.03 25.99
CA ALA A 536 21.86 3.65 26.38
C ALA A 536 22.85 2.67 25.73
N LEU A 537 23.08 2.78 24.42
CA LEU A 537 24.05 1.95 23.69
C LEU A 537 25.47 2.07 24.28
N GLU A 538 25.91 3.29 24.60
CA GLU A 538 27.21 3.55 25.24
C GLU A 538 27.29 2.87 26.60
N SER A 539 26.22 2.94 27.41
CA SER A 539 26.19 2.31 28.73
C SER A 539 26.25 0.79 28.70
N TYR A 540 25.83 0.17 27.60
CA TYR A 540 25.93 -1.27 27.38
C TYR A 540 27.20 -1.68 26.62
N GLY A 541 28.08 -0.74 26.27
CA GLY A 541 29.29 -1.01 25.48
C GLY A 541 28.99 -1.48 24.06
N LEU A 542 27.84 -1.10 23.49
CA LEU A 542 27.43 -1.45 22.14
C LEU A 542 27.99 -0.44 21.14
N ASP A 543 28.46 -0.93 20.01
CA ASP A 543 29.08 -0.11 18.98
C ASP A 543 28.11 0.30 17.86
N ALA A 544 28.59 1.16 16.96
CA ALA A 544 27.81 1.60 15.81
C ALA A 544 27.57 0.45 14.81
N MET A 545 28.49 -0.53 14.72
CA MET A 545 28.35 -1.64 13.78
C MET A 545 27.19 -2.55 14.18
N PHE A 546 27.02 -2.85 15.46
CA PHE A 546 25.87 -3.59 15.98
C PHE A 546 24.56 -2.94 15.56
N THR A 547 24.43 -1.63 15.78
CA THR A 547 23.22 -0.87 15.41
C THR A 547 22.92 -1.01 13.92
N LEU A 548 23.93 -0.80 13.08
CA LEU A 548 23.80 -0.91 11.63
C LEU A 548 23.42 -2.33 11.15
N THR A 549 24.07 -3.36 11.67
CA THR A 549 23.78 -4.75 11.28
C THR A 549 22.36 -5.15 11.66
N VAL A 550 21.88 -4.74 12.85
CA VAL A 550 20.50 -4.99 13.29
C VAL A 550 19.50 -4.24 12.40
N THR A 551 19.72 -2.96 12.10
CA THR A 551 18.78 -2.18 11.28
C THR A 551 18.74 -2.67 9.83
N ILE A 552 19.89 -3.03 9.23
CA ILE A 552 19.98 -3.62 7.90
C ILE A 552 19.28 -4.98 7.85
N GLY A 553 19.54 -5.87 8.82
CA GLY A 553 18.91 -7.18 8.89
C GLY A 553 17.39 -7.09 9.02
N PHE A 554 16.91 -6.21 9.90
CA PHE A 554 15.49 -5.97 10.07
C PHE A 554 14.85 -5.35 8.82
N THR A 555 15.54 -4.42 8.15
CA THR A 555 15.10 -3.83 6.88
C THR A 555 14.89 -4.90 5.81
N ALA A 556 15.84 -5.82 5.64
CA ALA A 556 15.73 -6.90 4.66
C ALA A 556 14.48 -7.77 4.91
N LEU A 557 14.24 -8.16 6.16
CA LEU A 557 13.06 -8.92 6.56
C LEU A 557 11.76 -8.16 6.30
N LEU A 558 11.72 -6.86 6.62
CA LEU A 558 10.54 -6.01 6.39
C LEU A 558 10.21 -5.85 4.91
N LEU A 559 11.22 -5.65 4.04
CA LEU A 559 10.98 -5.51 2.60
C LEU A 559 10.56 -6.84 1.96
N ALA A 560 11.15 -7.96 2.39
CA ALA A 560 10.72 -9.29 1.99
C ALA A 560 9.26 -9.53 2.40
N TRP A 561 8.89 -9.22 3.65
CA TRP A 561 7.52 -9.35 4.13
C TRP A 561 6.54 -8.46 3.38
N THR A 562 6.91 -7.20 3.12
CA THR A 562 6.10 -6.26 2.33
C THR A 562 5.84 -6.79 0.92
N THR A 563 6.81 -7.48 0.33
CA THR A 563 6.65 -8.14 -0.98
C THR A 563 5.65 -9.29 -0.92
N VAL A 564 5.73 -10.13 0.11
CA VAL A 564 4.76 -11.21 0.35
C VAL A 564 3.34 -10.65 0.53
N LEU A 565 3.17 -9.55 1.25
CA LEU A 565 1.86 -8.91 1.44
C LEU A 565 1.22 -8.44 0.12
N ILE A 566 2.00 -7.79 -0.76
CA ILE A 566 1.48 -7.39 -2.08
C ILE A 566 1.19 -8.61 -2.96
N ALA A 567 1.99 -9.67 -2.87
CA ALA A 567 1.71 -10.93 -3.55
C ALA A 567 0.40 -11.57 -3.05
N LEU A 568 0.14 -11.58 -1.74
CA LEU A 568 -1.12 -12.06 -1.14
C LEU A 568 -2.33 -11.26 -1.64
N LYS A 569 -2.22 -9.94 -1.76
CA LYS A 569 -3.25 -9.11 -2.38
C LYS A 569 -3.52 -9.55 -3.82
N GLY A 570 -2.49 -9.73 -4.64
CA GLY A 570 -2.62 -10.17 -6.03
C GLY A 570 -3.26 -11.56 -6.16
N TRP A 571 -2.85 -12.49 -5.30
CA TRP A 571 -3.44 -13.82 -5.19
C TRP A 571 -4.94 -13.76 -4.83
N ALA A 572 -5.32 -12.93 -3.86
CA ALA A 572 -6.70 -12.77 -3.44
C ALA A 572 -7.58 -12.24 -4.59
N VAL A 573 -7.11 -11.20 -5.31
CA VAL A 573 -7.82 -10.66 -6.49
C VAL A 573 -8.01 -11.74 -7.56
N ARG A 574 -6.98 -12.53 -7.87
CA ARG A 574 -7.05 -13.63 -8.85
C ARG A 574 -8.05 -14.72 -8.43
N LYS A 575 -8.19 -14.98 -7.13
CA LYS A 575 -9.12 -15.98 -6.62
C LYS A 575 -10.56 -15.51 -6.72
N GLU A 576 -10.84 -14.26 -6.36
CA GLU A 576 -12.19 -13.68 -6.44
C GLU A 576 -12.66 -13.48 -7.89
N SER A 577 -11.75 -13.18 -8.83
CA SER A 577 -12.11 -13.01 -10.25
C SER A 577 -12.50 -14.32 -10.94
N LYS A 578 -12.08 -15.47 -10.41
CA LYS A 578 -12.47 -16.80 -10.91
C LYS A 578 -13.84 -17.26 -10.42
N THR A 579 -14.35 -16.68 -9.34
CA THR A 579 -15.66 -17.03 -8.78
C THR A 579 -16.81 -16.35 -9.56
N PRO A 580 -17.95 -17.03 -9.80
CA PRO A 580 -19.09 -16.47 -10.54
C PRO A 580 -19.69 -15.20 -9.90
N PHE A 581 -19.39 -14.93 -8.63
CA PHE A 581 -19.74 -13.71 -7.91
C PHE A 581 -19.22 -12.42 -8.59
N ALA A 582 -18.06 -12.48 -9.25
CA ALA A 582 -17.50 -11.35 -10.00
C ALA A 582 -18.26 -11.06 -11.32
N LYS A 583 -18.81 -12.10 -11.98
CA LYS A 583 -19.64 -11.94 -13.18
C LYS A 583 -20.95 -11.21 -12.86
N ARG A 584 -21.57 -11.44 -11.69
CA ARG A 584 -22.76 -10.72 -11.23
C ARG A 584 -22.45 -9.28 -10.79
N SER A 585 -21.30 -9.00 -10.16
CA SER A 585 -20.97 -7.62 -9.74
C SER A 585 -20.45 -6.73 -10.87
N ALA A 586 -19.86 -7.32 -11.92
CA ALA A 586 -19.41 -6.59 -13.11
C ALA A 586 -20.58 -6.02 -13.92
N GLY A 587 -21.75 -6.67 -13.92
CA GLY A 587 -22.96 -6.21 -14.60
C GLY A 587 -23.69 -5.04 -13.93
N ALA A 588 -23.28 -4.62 -12.73
CA ALA A 588 -23.94 -3.53 -11.99
C ALA A 588 -23.13 -2.21 -11.96
N LEU A 589 -21.96 -2.17 -12.62
CA LEU A 589 -21.10 -0.98 -12.74
C LEU A 589 -20.38 -0.92 -14.11
N ALA A 590 -21.10 -1.26 -15.18
CA ALA A 590 -20.86 -0.65 -16.48
C ALA A 590 -21.58 0.70 -16.54
#